data_AF-A0A800ER17-F1
#
_entry.id   AF-A0A800ER17-F1
#
_cell.length_a   1.000
_cell.length_b   1.000
_cell.length_c   1.000
_cell.angle_alpha   90.00
_cell.angle_beta   90.00
_cell.angle_gamma   90.00
#
_symmetry.space_group_name_H-M   'P 1'
#
loop_
_entity.id
_entity.type
_entity.pdbx_description
1 polymer ?
#
loop_
_entity_poly.entity_id
_entity_poly.type
_entity_poly.pdbx_seq_one_letter_code
_entity_poly.pdbx_strand_id
1 'polypeptide(L)'
;MSDLEGDFGRDRFTRFWTSDQSVEDTFNAAFGEPIESWTMRWAQDRLGYQKAGPSTDLLSVLLTLATLVACVGVATATATRRWA
;
A
#
# COMPACT_ATOMS: atom_id res chain seq x y z
N MET A 1 0.77 -21.23 6.79
CA MET A 1 2.00 -22.04 6.89
C MET A 1 2.07 -23.15 5.85
N SER A 2 0.95 -23.78 5.45
CA SER A 2 0.94 -24.72 4.31
C SER A 2 1.43 -24.09 3.01
N ASP A 3 1.18 -22.80 2.79
CA ASP A 3 1.58 -22.10 1.56
C ASP A 3 3.11 -22.02 1.42
N LEU A 4 3.82 -21.72 2.51
CA LEU A 4 5.28 -21.71 2.59
C LEU A 4 5.89 -23.09 2.26
N GLU A 5 5.23 -24.13 2.74
CA GLU A 5 5.62 -25.51 2.48
C GLU A 5 5.35 -25.92 1.03
N GLY A 6 4.26 -25.42 0.43
CA GLY A 6 3.94 -25.60 -0.98
C GLY A 6 4.91 -24.88 -1.91
N ASP A 7 5.34 -23.67 -1.55
CA ASP A 7 6.23 -22.83 -2.37
C ASP A 7 7.68 -23.34 -2.37
N PHE A 8 8.21 -23.77 -1.21
CA PHE A 8 9.64 -24.09 -1.05
C PHE A 8 9.95 -25.55 -0.76
N GLY A 9 8.92 -26.34 -0.45
CA GLY A 9 9.03 -27.75 -0.11
C GLY A 9 9.26 -28.02 1.40
N ARG A 10 8.83 -29.20 1.82
CA ARG A 10 8.85 -29.65 3.21
C ARG A 10 10.26 -29.69 3.81
N ASP A 11 11.28 -30.10 3.05
CA ASP A 11 12.65 -30.23 3.55
C ASP A 11 13.27 -28.88 3.95
N ARG A 12 13.05 -27.83 3.15
CA ARG A 12 13.51 -26.47 3.46
C ARG A 12 12.73 -25.87 4.62
N PHE A 13 11.42 -26.11 4.66
CA PHE A 13 10.57 -25.68 5.75
C PHE A 13 10.99 -26.30 7.09
N THR A 14 11.26 -27.60 7.13
CA THR A 14 11.75 -28.27 8.34
C THR A 14 13.08 -27.71 8.79
N ARG A 15 14.05 -27.51 7.87
CA ARG A 15 15.35 -26.92 8.21
C ARG A 15 15.23 -25.52 8.81
N PHE A 16 14.35 -24.68 8.25
CA PHE A 16 14.03 -23.36 8.80
C PHE A 16 13.42 -23.48 10.21
N TRP A 17 12.45 -24.37 10.39
CA TRP A 17 11.71 -24.51 11.64
C TRP A 17 12.55 -25.08 12.80
N THR A 18 13.61 -25.83 12.50
CA THR A 18 14.52 -26.41 13.49
C THR A 18 15.72 -25.54 13.84
N SER A 19 15.82 -24.33 13.29
CA SER A 19 16.92 -23.40 13.54
C SER A 19 16.76 -22.65 14.86
N ASP A 20 17.86 -22.48 15.59
CA ASP A 20 17.95 -21.62 16.79
C ASP A 20 18.35 -20.16 16.48
N GLN A 21 18.56 -19.81 15.21
CA GLN A 21 18.93 -18.45 14.81
C GLN A 21 17.69 -17.54 14.68
N SER A 22 17.94 -16.25 14.48
CA SER A 22 16.86 -15.29 14.20
C SER A 22 16.04 -15.76 12.98
N VAL A 23 14.73 -15.50 13.04
CA VAL A 23 13.81 -15.91 11.96
C VAL A 23 14.22 -15.28 10.64
N GLU A 24 14.63 -14.02 10.64
CA GLU A 24 15.05 -13.28 9.44
C GLU A 24 16.30 -13.89 8.80
N ASP A 25 17.33 -14.17 9.60
CA ASP A 25 18.59 -14.75 9.10
C ASP A 25 18.37 -16.18 8.60
N THR A 26 17.59 -16.98 9.35
CA THR A 26 17.30 -18.36 8.97
C THR A 26 16.44 -18.43 7.72
N PHE A 27 15.45 -17.55 7.59
CA PHE A 27 14.57 -17.53 6.42
C PHE A 27 15.36 -17.21 5.16
N ASN A 28 16.20 -16.18 5.21
CA ASN A 28 17.07 -15.83 4.09
C ASN A 28 18.06 -16.97 3.76
N ALA A 29 18.63 -17.62 4.78
CA ALA A 29 19.52 -18.76 4.58
C ALA A 29 18.82 -20.01 4.00
N ALA A 30 17.56 -20.25 4.37
CA ALA A 30 16.80 -21.44 3.96
C ALA A 30 16.15 -21.26 2.57
N PHE A 31 15.70 -20.05 2.25
CA PHE A 31 14.86 -19.78 1.08
C PHE A 31 15.53 -18.85 0.07
N GLY A 32 16.63 -18.19 0.42
CA GLY A 32 17.41 -17.33 -0.48
C GLY A 32 16.75 -15.98 -0.79
N GLU A 33 15.69 -15.62 -0.08
CA GLU A 33 15.06 -14.30 -0.15
C GLU A 33 14.66 -13.78 1.24
N PRO A 34 14.55 -12.45 1.43
CA PRO A 34 14.04 -11.88 2.67
C PRO A 34 12.57 -12.24 2.91
N ILE A 35 12.22 -12.53 4.17
CA ILE A 35 10.85 -12.88 4.57
C ILE A 35 9.83 -11.80 4.19
N GLU A 36 10.20 -10.53 4.23
CA GLU A 36 9.35 -9.40 3.85
C GLU A 36 8.97 -9.44 2.37
N SER A 37 9.92 -9.80 1.49
CA SER A 37 9.70 -9.87 0.04
C SER A 37 8.72 -10.99 -0.30
N TRP A 38 8.92 -12.17 0.31
CA TRP A 38 7.98 -13.29 0.17
C TRP A 38 6.60 -12.93 0.74
N THR A 39 6.54 -12.35 1.94
CA THR A 39 5.29 -12.01 2.62
C THR A 39 4.49 -10.97 1.84
N MET A 40 5.15 -9.94 1.29
CA MET A 40 4.50 -8.93 0.46
C MET A 40 3.91 -9.55 -0.81
N ARG A 41 4.65 -10.44 -1.48
CA ARG A 41 4.20 -11.13 -2.69
C ARG A 41 3.02 -12.06 -2.39
N TRP A 42 3.14 -12.89 -1.36
CA TRP A 42 2.06 -13.75 -0.87
C TRP A 42 0.81 -12.94 -0.51
N ALA A 43 0.97 -11.80 0.16
CA ALA A 43 -0.15 -10.91 0.51
C ALA A 43 -0.82 -10.33 -0.73
N GLN A 44 -0.06 -9.91 -1.74
CA GLN A 44 -0.60 -9.40 -3.00
C GLN A 44 -1.38 -10.48 -3.77
N ASP A 45 -0.84 -11.70 -3.84
CA ASP A 45 -1.48 -12.82 -4.56
C ASP A 45 -2.76 -13.29 -3.86
N ARG A 46 -2.79 -13.26 -2.51
CA ARG A 46 -3.91 -13.80 -1.71
C ARG A 46 -4.99 -12.77 -1.39
N LEU A 47 -4.58 -11.55 -1.06
CA LEU A 47 -5.47 -10.47 -0.61
C LEU A 47 -5.74 -9.44 -1.71
N GLY A 48 -5.04 -9.56 -2.85
CA GLY A 48 -5.07 -8.60 -3.94
C GLY A 48 -4.13 -7.41 -3.71
N TYR A 49 -3.93 -6.62 -4.75
CA TYR A 49 -3.17 -5.37 -4.67
C TYR A 49 -3.89 -4.37 -3.76
N GLN A 50 -3.43 -4.26 -2.52
CA GLN A 50 -3.82 -3.16 -1.65
C GLN A 50 -3.19 -1.88 -2.19
N LYS A 51 -4.01 -0.96 -2.70
CA LYS A 51 -3.55 0.38 -3.07
C LYS A 51 -3.00 1.05 -1.81
N ALA A 52 -1.69 1.25 -1.78
CA ALA A 52 -1.04 1.99 -0.72
C ALA A 52 -1.46 3.46 -0.80
N GLY A 53 -2.16 3.93 0.23
CA GLY A 53 -2.45 5.33 0.46
C GLY A 53 -3.90 5.76 0.15
N PRO A 54 -4.36 6.88 0.75
CA PRO A 54 -5.63 7.46 0.40
C PRO A 54 -5.60 7.83 -1.09
N SER A 55 -6.32 7.06 -1.93
CA SER A 55 -6.61 7.52 -3.28
C SER A 55 -7.53 8.72 -3.14
N THR A 56 -6.99 9.92 -3.35
CA THR A 56 -7.80 11.13 -3.41
C THR A 56 -8.78 10.94 -4.56
N ASP A 57 -10.07 10.89 -4.25
CA ASP A 57 -11.11 10.75 -5.25
C ASP A 57 -11.01 11.94 -6.23
N LEU A 58 -11.02 11.66 -7.54
CA LEU A 58 -10.99 12.67 -8.59
C LEU A 58 -12.15 13.66 -8.41
N LEU A 59 -13.29 13.16 -7.92
CA LEU A 59 -14.46 13.97 -7.63
C LEU A 59 -14.20 14.96 -6.49
N SER A 60 -13.46 14.57 -5.46
CA SER A 60 -13.03 15.48 -4.38
C SER A 60 -12.11 16.59 -4.90
N VAL A 61 -11.21 16.27 -5.82
CA VAL A 61 -10.34 17.27 -6.47
C VAL A 61 -11.17 18.26 -7.30
N LEU A 62 -12.09 17.75 -8.13
CA LEU A 62 -12.97 18.58 -8.96
C LEU A 62 -13.88 19.50 -8.12
N LEU A 63 -14.48 18.97 -7.05
CA LEU A 63 -15.32 19.76 -6.15
C LEU A 63 -14.52 20.86 -5.45
N THR A 64 -13.31 20.56 -5.01
CA THR A 64 -12.43 21.56 -4.38
C THR A 64 -12.10 22.68 -5.36
N LEU A 65 -11.78 22.33 -6.61
CA LEU A 65 -11.48 23.30 -7.66
C LEU A 65 -12.70 24.16 -8.01
N ALA A 66 -13.87 23.53 -8.17
CA ALA A 66 -15.13 24.23 -8.44
C ALA A 66 -15.50 25.19 -7.31
N THR A 67 -15.29 24.78 -6.06
CA THR A 67 -15.54 25.61 -4.87
C THR A 67 -14.60 26.81 -4.84
N LEU A 68 -13.32 26.63 -5.16
CA LEU A 68 -12.36 27.74 -5.26
C LEU A 68 -12.77 28.76 -6.33
N VAL A 69 -13.16 28.29 -7.53
CA VAL A 69 -13.65 29.15 -8.61
C VAL A 69 -14.90 29.93 -8.17
N ALA A 70 -15.85 29.26 -7.51
CA ALA A 70 -17.06 29.90 -7.00
C ALA A 70 -16.74 30.98 -5.96
N CYS A 71 -15.86 30.70 -4.99
CA CYS A 71 -15.43 31.66 -3.98
C CYS A 71 -14.75 32.89 -4.61
N VAL A 72 -13.85 32.69 -5.58
CA VAL A 72 -13.20 33.78 -6.31
C VAL A 72 -14.22 34.58 -7.11
N GLY A 73 -15.17 33.91 -7.78
CA GLY A 73 -16.26 34.56 -8.51
C GLY A 73 -17.14 35.43 -7.61
N VAL A 74 -17.51 34.94 -6.42
CA VAL A 74 -18.29 35.70 -5.44
C VAL A 74 -17.49 36.89 -4.89
N ALA A 75 -16.22 36.68 -4.53
CA ALA A 75 -15.35 37.74 -4.03
C ALA A 75 -15.14 38.86 -5.05
N THR A 76 -14.93 38.52 -6.32
CA THR A 76 -14.78 39.49 -7.41
C THR A 76 -16.09 40.21 -7.74
N ALA A 77 -17.22 39.51 -7.74
CA ALA A 77 -18.54 40.11 -7.95
C ALA A 77 -18.94 41.07 -6.81
N THR A 78 -18.64 40.71 -5.56
CA THR A 78 -18.89 41.58 -4.41
C THR A 78 -17.94 42.77 -4.38
N ALA A 79 -16.66 42.58 -4.73
CA ALA A 79 -15.71 43.68 -4.87
C ALA A 79 -16.14 44.66 -5.96
N THR A 80 -16.50 44.19 -7.15
CA THR A 80 -16.96 45.10 -8.24
C THR A 80 -18.24 45.86 -7.89
N ARG A 81 -19.21 45.23 -7.21
CA ARG A 81 -20.44 45.89 -6.75
C ARG A 81 -20.25 46.86 -5.60
N ARG A 82 -19.19 46.73 -4.81
CA ARG A 82 -18.88 47.64 -3.71
C ARG A 82 -18.22 48.94 -4.18
N TRP A 83 -17.60 48.92 -5.36
CA TRP A 83 -16.86 50.06 -5.93
C TRP A 83 -17.58 50.73 -7.11
N ALA A 84 -18.71 50.17 -7.54
CA ALA A 84 -19.68 50.77 -8.46
C ALA A 84 -20.79 51.46 -7.66
#